data_AF-H1Z332-F1
#
_entry.id   AF-H1Z332-F1
#
_cell.length_a   1.000
_cell.length_b   1.000
_cell.length_c   1.000
_cell.angle_alpha   90.00
_cell.angle_beta   90.00
_cell.angle_gamma   90.00
#
_symmetry.space_group_name_H-M   'P 1'
#
loop_
_entity.id
_entity.type
_entity.pdbx_description
1 polymer ?
#
loop_
_entity_poly.entity_id
_entity_poly.type
_entity_poly.pdbx_seq_one_letter_code
_entity_poly.pdbx_strand_id
1 'polypeptide(L)'
;MAAWQPPGKNCGRCGCPECSGFTELLNSGKKVLTDCPFYRPETEPHLRNIAGDAEYKDTDIIGNSLDFILHALPGEPSARKVVQPFRPDLVEKWNIIPGDIVLGRPEGAGCPVQHVLSVIDADPVTGVLTTHVVSPLIARDPKTDVKDVKAYNMIAFEGIAETKRNPPVFGMRQRFLPGYCMMHLGHTGVVNMVLKKPSGIHIRVEDIII
;
A
#
# COMPACT_ATOMS: atom_id res chain seq x y z
N MET A 1 12.40 -20.46 23.47
CA MET A 1 11.56 -19.64 22.58
C MET A 1 10.96 -18.55 23.43
N ALA A 2 11.15 -17.28 23.09
CA ALA A 2 10.57 -16.18 23.87
C ALA A 2 9.04 -16.22 23.71
N ALA A 3 8.30 -16.24 24.83
CA ALA A 3 6.85 -16.12 24.79
C ALA A 3 6.49 -14.74 24.21
N TRP A 4 5.60 -14.70 23.21
CA TRP A 4 5.16 -13.45 22.62
C TRP A 4 4.57 -12.53 23.69
N GLN A 5 4.95 -11.25 23.67
CA GLN A 5 4.43 -10.24 24.58
C GLN A 5 3.52 -9.25 23.83
N PRO A 6 2.39 -8.84 24.43
CA PRO A 6 1.53 -7.81 23.86
C PRO A 6 2.27 -6.47 23.66
N PRO A 7 1.82 -5.60 22.72
CA PRO A 7 2.56 -4.41 22.30
C PRO A 7 2.55 -3.23 23.30
N GLY A 8 2.01 -3.40 24.52
CA GLY A 8 1.95 -2.36 25.55
C GLY A 8 1.02 -1.16 25.21
N LYS A 9 0.16 -1.28 24.20
CA LYS A 9 -0.66 -0.16 23.69
C LYS A 9 -1.94 0.13 24.48
N ASN A 10 -2.37 -0.76 25.38
CA ASN A 10 -3.60 -0.64 26.19
C ASN A 10 -4.83 -0.17 25.37
N CYS A 11 -5.01 -0.75 24.19
CA CYS A 11 -5.95 -0.23 23.19
C CYS A 11 -7.41 -0.67 23.36
N GLY A 12 -7.73 -1.55 24.32
CA GLY A 12 -9.10 -2.05 24.53
C GLY A 12 -9.63 -3.06 23.50
N ARG A 13 -9.00 -3.20 22.33
CA ARG A 13 -9.59 -3.92 21.17
C ARG A 13 -9.72 -5.44 21.33
N CYS A 14 -8.97 -6.05 22.24
CA CYS A 14 -9.13 -7.46 22.59
C CYS A 14 -10.17 -7.70 23.70
N GLY A 15 -10.87 -6.66 24.15
CA GLY A 15 -11.82 -6.70 25.27
C GLY A 15 -11.19 -6.48 26.65
N CYS A 16 -9.86 -6.29 26.73
CA CYS A 16 -9.16 -5.94 27.96
C CYS A 16 -8.74 -4.46 27.93
N PRO A 17 -8.95 -3.68 29.01
CA PRO A 17 -8.56 -2.27 29.05
C PRO A 17 -7.03 -2.10 28.96
N GLU A 18 -6.26 -3.05 29.52
CA GLU A 18 -4.80 -3.03 29.53
C GLU A 18 -4.19 -4.33 28.98
N CYS A 19 -2.98 -4.21 28.42
CA CYS A 19 -2.19 -5.33 27.92
C CYS A 19 -1.78 -6.31 29.02
N SER A 20 -1.60 -5.82 30.25
CA SER A 20 -1.39 -6.63 31.47
C SER A 20 -2.56 -7.59 31.69
N GLY A 21 -3.79 -7.07 31.75
CA GLY A 21 -5.00 -7.87 31.90
C GLY A 21 -5.23 -8.87 30.75
N PHE A 22 -4.85 -8.52 29.52
CA PHE A 22 -4.86 -9.46 28.40
C PHE A 22 -3.85 -10.61 28.61
N THR A 23 -2.66 -10.32 29.14
CA THR A 23 -1.62 -11.31 29.44
C THR A 23 -2.06 -12.29 30.52
N GLU A 24 -2.74 -11.81 31.56
CA GLU A 24 -3.31 -12.67 32.60
C GLU A 24 -4.37 -13.63 32.04
N LEU A 25 -5.22 -13.14 31.13
CA LEU A 25 -6.23 -13.97 30.48
C LEU A 25 -5.63 -14.98 29.49
N LEU A 26 -4.52 -14.64 28.82
CA LEU A 26 -3.74 -15.60 28.03
C LEU A 26 -3.16 -16.71 28.93
N ASN A 27 -2.52 -16.34 30.04
CA ASN A 27 -1.89 -17.29 30.95
C ASN A 27 -2.91 -18.23 31.62
N SER A 28 -4.14 -17.75 31.83
CA SER A 28 -5.25 -18.57 32.36
C SER A 28 -6.02 -19.37 31.30
N GLY A 29 -5.61 -19.30 30.02
CA GLY A 29 -6.26 -20.02 28.92
C GLY A 29 -7.64 -19.49 28.52
N LYS A 30 -8.06 -18.33 29.05
CA LYS A 30 -9.35 -17.69 28.75
C LYS A 30 -9.33 -16.87 27.45
N LYS A 31 -8.14 -16.58 26.93
CA LYS A 31 -7.91 -15.91 25.65
C LYS A 31 -6.83 -16.64 24.88
N VAL A 32 -6.82 -16.42 23.57
CA VAL A 32 -5.77 -16.91 22.67
C VAL A 32 -5.00 -15.74 22.08
N LEU A 33 -3.77 -15.99 21.63
CA LEU A 33 -2.89 -14.93 21.12
C LEU A 33 -3.54 -14.13 19.98
N THR A 34 -4.30 -14.79 19.10
CA THR A 34 -5.05 -14.19 17.98
C THR A 34 -6.17 -13.25 18.39
N ASP A 35 -6.58 -13.22 19.67
CA ASP A 35 -7.54 -12.23 20.18
C ASP A 35 -6.93 -10.82 20.26
N CYS A 36 -5.59 -10.72 20.27
CA CYS A 36 -4.94 -9.43 20.10
C CYS A 36 -4.82 -9.10 18.61
N PRO A 37 -5.39 -7.97 18.13
CA PRO A 37 -5.28 -7.59 16.72
C PRO A 37 -3.85 -7.26 16.27
N PHE A 38 -2.90 -7.22 17.22
CA PHE A 38 -1.48 -7.02 16.96
C PHE A 38 -0.65 -8.31 17.05
N TYR A 39 -1.25 -9.43 17.47
CA TYR A 39 -0.60 -10.72 17.38
C TYR A 39 -0.66 -11.23 15.94
N ARG A 40 0.47 -11.72 15.42
CA ARG A 40 0.56 -12.33 14.09
C ARG A 40 1.22 -13.70 14.24
N PRO A 41 0.53 -14.82 13.92
CA PRO A 41 1.15 -16.15 13.94
C PRO A 41 2.31 -16.21 12.93
N GLU A 42 3.42 -16.85 13.30
CA GLU A 42 4.56 -17.05 12.38
C GLU A 42 4.18 -17.84 11.11
N THR A 43 3.06 -18.57 11.16
CA THR A 43 2.51 -19.42 10.09
C THR A 43 1.67 -18.68 9.04
N GLU A 44 1.42 -17.38 9.20
CA GLU A 44 0.69 -16.53 8.24
C GLU A 44 1.64 -15.45 7.64
N PRO A 45 2.70 -15.85 6.89
CA PRO A 45 3.68 -14.92 6.32
C PRO A 45 3.07 -13.97 5.28
N HIS A 46 1.87 -14.24 4.78
CA HIS A 46 1.14 -13.42 3.80
C HIS A 46 0.66 -12.09 4.38
N LEU A 47 0.55 -12.01 5.72
CA LEU A 47 0.22 -10.79 6.47
C LEU A 47 1.47 -10.12 7.04
N ARG A 48 2.68 -10.57 6.72
CA ARG A 48 3.87 -9.74 6.93
C ARG A 48 3.64 -8.47 6.12
N ASN A 49 3.85 -7.32 6.76
CA ASN A 49 3.96 -6.07 6.03
C ASN A 49 5.13 -6.26 5.05
N ILE A 50 4.85 -6.59 3.79
CA ILE A 50 5.87 -6.66 2.71
C ILE A 50 6.52 -5.27 2.52
N ALA A 51 5.94 -4.22 3.10
CA ALA A 51 6.48 -2.87 3.19
C ALA A 51 7.64 -2.66 4.19
N GLY A 52 8.00 -3.64 5.03
CA GLY A 52 8.90 -3.43 6.18
C GLY A 52 10.35 -3.93 6.04
N ASP A 53 10.59 -4.97 5.24
CA ASP A 53 11.89 -5.68 5.21
C ASP A 53 12.63 -5.56 3.86
N ALA A 54 12.09 -4.79 2.91
CA ALA A 54 12.75 -4.58 1.63
C ALA A 54 13.88 -3.54 1.79
N GLU A 55 15.13 -3.97 1.65
CA GLU A 55 16.27 -3.05 1.54
C GLU A 55 16.25 -2.36 0.17
N TYR A 56 15.84 -1.09 0.16
CA TYR A 56 15.92 -0.25 -1.04
C TYR A 56 17.27 0.43 -1.12
N LYS A 57 17.95 0.24 -2.26
CA LYS A 57 19.14 1.02 -2.63
C LYS A 57 18.75 2.47 -2.87
N ASP A 58 19.74 3.36 -2.82
CA ASP A 58 19.59 4.77 -3.16
C ASP A 58 19.49 5.00 -4.68
N THR A 59 19.59 3.92 -5.46
CA THR A 59 19.46 3.92 -6.92
C THR A 59 18.44 2.90 -7.40
N ASP A 60 17.85 3.17 -8.56
CA ASP A 60 17.03 2.20 -9.28
C ASP A 60 17.87 1.07 -9.92
N ILE A 61 17.19 0.15 -10.60
CA ILE A 61 17.80 -1.03 -11.25
C ILE A 61 18.79 -0.70 -12.37
N ILE A 62 18.73 0.51 -12.95
CA ILE A 62 19.67 0.98 -13.98
C ILE A 62 20.69 1.99 -13.45
N GLY A 63 20.69 2.25 -12.13
CA GLY A 63 21.69 3.07 -11.45
C GLY A 63 21.33 4.55 -11.29
N ASN A 64 20.11 4.99 -11.63
CA ASN A 64 19.71 6.38 -11.39
C ASN A 64 19.44 6.61 -9.90
N SER A 65 19.90 7.74 -9.36
CA SER A 65 19.60 8.12 -7.97
C SER A 65 18.13 8.40 -7.73
N LEU A 66 17.62 7.91 -6.60
CA LEU A 66 16.27 8.15 -6.11
C LEU A 66 16.30 9.30 -5.10
N ASP A 67 15.32 10.21 -5.15
CA ASP A 67 15.14 11.24 -4.14
C ASP A 67 14.56 10.63 -2.86
N PHE A 68 13.54 9.78 -2.99
CA PHE A 68 12.91 9.08 -1.88
C PHE A 68 12.26 7.75 -2.29
N ILE A 69 12.00 6.90 -1.30
CA ILE A 69 11.17 5.70 -1.42
C ILE A 69 9.77 6.03 -0.87
N LEU A 70 8.72 5.59 -1.56
CA LEU A 70 7.34 5.79 -1.13
C LEU A 70 6.77 4.52 -0.49
N HIS A 71 6.56 4.61 0.82
CA HIS A 71 6.02 3.54 1.66
C HIS A 71 4.52 3.68 1.89
N ALA A 72 3.92 2.62 2.42
CA ALA A 72 2.52 2.60 2.82
C ALA A 72 2.21 3.63 3.90
N LEU A 73 0.96 4.08 3.93
CA LEU A 73 0.43 4.79 5.10
C LEU A 73 0.30 3.85 6.30
N PRO A 74 0.30 4.36 7.54
CA PRO A 74 0.17 3.53 8.72
C PRO A 74 -1.09 2.64 8.68
N GLY A 75 -0.89 1.34 8.78
CA GLY A 75 -1.98 0.35 8.78
C GLY A 75 -2.45 -0.08 7.39
N GLU A 76 -1.88 0.46 6.31
CA GLU A 76 -2.20 0.09 4.94
C GLU A 76 -1.21 -0.94 4.38
N PRO A 77 -1.64 -1.81 3.46
CA PRO A 77 -0.77 -2.84 2.90
C PRO A 77 0.29 -2.25 1.96
N SER A 78 -0.04 -1.19 1.22
CA SER A 78 0.86 -0.52 0.27
C SER A 78 0.67 0.99 0.30
N ALA A 79 1.55 1.73 -0.37
CA ALA A 79 1.22 3.10 -0.76
C ALA A 79 -0.08 3.09 -1.59
N ARG A 80 -0.90 4.12 -1.44
CA ARG A 80 -2.10 4.25 -2.25
C ARG A 80 -1.70 4.62 -3.66
N LYS A 81 -2.43 4.04 -4.61
CA LYS A 81 -2.26 4.28 -6.03
C LYS A 81 -3.59 4.72 -6.60
N VAL A 82 -3.60 5.90 -7.21
CA VAL A 82 -4.78 6.48 -7.84
C VAL A 82 -4.69 6.22 -9.33
N VAL A 83 -5.70 5.56 -9.87
CA VAL A 83 -5.73 5.12 -11.27
C VAL A 83 -7.03 5.52 -11.92
N GLN A 84 -7.00 5.71 -13.24
CA GLN A 84 -8.20 5.91 -14.04
C GLN A 84 -8.16 4.93 -15.23
N PRO A 85 -9.09 3.96 -15.32
CA PRO A 85 -9.21 3.10 -16.49
C PRO A 85 -9.31 3.94 -17.77
N PHE A 86 -8.75 3.45 -18.88
CA PHE A 86 -8.91 4.11 -20.19
C PHE A 86 -10.37 4.22 -20.62
N ARG A 87 -11.22 3.33 -20.10
CA ARG A 87 -12.67 3.42 -20.16
C ARG A 87 -13.23 3.70 -18.77
N PRO A 88 -13.35 4.98 -18.37
CA PRO A 88 -13.82 5.34 -17.03
C PRO A 88 -15.27 4.88 -16.78
N ASP A 89 -16.07 4.73 -17.84
CA ASP A 89 -17.45 4.22 -17.77
C ASP A 89 -17.56 2.77 -17.25
N LEU A 90 -16.45 2.01 -17.23
CA LEU A 90 -16.43 0.67 -16.65
C LEU A 90 -16.60 0.68 -15.13
N VAL A 91 -16.20 1.76 -14.45
CA VAL A 91 -16.38 1.89 -12.99
C VAL A 91 -17.87 1.83 -12.65
N GLU A 92 -18.70 2.60 -13.36
CA GLU A 92 -20.16 2.57 -13.21
C GLU A 92 -20.76 1.26 -13.75
N LYS A 93 -20.43 0.88 -15.00
CA LYS A 93 -21.05 -0.27 -15.67
C LYS A 93 -20.78 -1.62 -15.00
N TRP A 94 -19.63 -1.76 -14.35
CA TRP A 94 -19.26 -2.99 -13.64
C TRP A 94 -19.45 -2.87 -12.12
N ASN A 95 -20.07 -1.78 -11.67
CA ASN A 95 -20.30 -1.49 -10.27
C ASN A 95 -19.02 -1.74 -9.45
N ILE A 96 -17.93 -1.08 -9.84
CA ILE A 96 -16.64 -1.18 -9.14
C ILE A 96 -16.77 -0.41 -7.83
N ILE A 97 -16.60 -1.10 -6.71
CA ILE A 97 -16.80 -0.59 -5.35
C ILE A 97 -15.61 -0.92 -4.44
N PRO A 98 -15.47 -0.26 -3.27
CA PRO A 98 -14.47 -0.63 -2.28
C PRO A 98 -14.47 -2.13 -1.95
N GLY A 99 -13.28 -2.73 -1.92
CA GLY A 99 -13.06 -4.16 -1.70
C GLY A 99 -12.93 -4.99 -2.98
N ASP A 100 -13.36 -4.47 -4.14
CA ASP A 100 -13.18 -5.17 -5.41
C ASP A 100 -11.72 -5.29 -5.80
N ILE A 101 -11.41 -6.35 -6.55
CA ILE A 101 -10.10 -6.55 -7.16
C ILE A 101 -10.16 -6.12 -8.62
N VAL A 102 -9.36 -5.11 -8.95
CA VAL A 102 -9.17 -4.59 -10.30
C VAL A 102 -7.80 -4.98 -10.81
N LEU A 103 -7.75 -5.39 -12.07
CA LEU A 103 -6.52 -5.81 -12.74
C LEU A 103 -6.31 -4.99 -14.00
N GLY A 104 -5.07 -4.61 -14.27
CA GLY A 104 -4.74 -3.87 -15.48
C GLY A 104 -3.30 -3.42 -15.55
N ARG A 105 -2.92 -2.88 -16.71
CA ARG A 105 -1.58 -2.35 -16.97
C ARG A 105 -1.57 -0.82 -16.89
N PRO A 106 -0.55 -0.22 -16.26
CA PRO A 106 -0.38 1.23 -16.20
C PRO A 106 0.19 1.78 -17.54
N GLU A 107 -0.50 1.53 -18.65
CA GLU A 107 -0.04 1.87 -20.01
C GLU A 107 0.25 3.37 -20.17
N GLY A 108 -0.45 4.24 -19.42
CA GLY A 108 -0.19 5.69 -19.43
C GLY A 108 1.22 6.12 -18.99
N ALA A 109 1.95 5.26 -18.28
CA ALA A 109 3.33 5.53 -17.86
C ALA A 109 4.34 4.48 -18.34
N GLY A 110 3.93 3.57 -19.24
CA GLY A 110 4.84 2.63 -19.91
C GLY A 110 5.34 1.45 -19.06
N CYS A 111 4.74 1.14 -17.89
CA CYS A 111 5.13 -0.06 -17.16
C CYS A 111 4.49 -1.32 -17.78
N PRO A 112 5.30 -2.32 -18.19
CA PRO A 112 4.80 -3.53 -18.85
C PRO A 112 4.18 -4.54 -17.88
N VAL A 113 4.24 -4.27 -16.57
CA VAL A 113 3.83 -5.21 -15.54
C VAL A 113 2.35 -5.01 -15.21
N GLN A 114 1.63 -6.13 -15.20
CA GLN A 114 0.24 -6.14 -14.77
C GLN A 114 0.15 -5.91 -13.26
N HIS A 115 -0.71 -4.99 -12.86
CA HIS A 115 -0.98 -4.70 -11.46
C HIS A 115 -2.29 -5.32 -11.02
N VAL A 116 -2.30 -5.82 -9.79
CA VAL A 116 -3.51 -6.24 -9.07
C VAL A 116 -3.76 -5.20 -7.99
N LEU A 117 -4.94 -4.62 -8.03
CA LEU A 117 -5.32 -3.47 -7.24
C LEU A 117 -6.55 -3.81 -6.42
N SER A 118 -6.49 -3.59 -5.10
CA SER A 118 -7.68 -3.63 -4.24
C SER A 118 -8.26 -2.23 -4.13
N VAL A 119 -9.55 -2.07 -4.43
CA VAL A 119 -10.23 -0.77 -4.44
C VAL A 119 -10.50 -0.31 -3.00
N ILE A 120 -10.10 0.93 -2.70
CA ILE A 120 -10.36 1.61 -1.42
C ILE A 120 -11.53 2.58 -1.58
N ASP A 121 -11.57 3.26 -2.73
CA ASP A 121 -12.59 4.24 -3.10
C ASP A 121 -12.75 4.26 -4.62
N ALA A 122 -13.97 4.53 -5.08
CA ALA A 122 -14.33 4.56 -6.49
C ALA A 122 -15.25 5.75 -6.76
N ASP A 123 -14.81 6.65 -7.64
CA ASP A 123 -15.60 7.78 -8.12
C ASP A 123 -16.37 7.37 -9.39
N PRO A 124 -17.71 7.23 -9.34
CA PRO A 124 -18.50 6.82 -10.49
C PRO A 124 -18.60 7.91 -11.57
N VAL A 125 -18.33 9.17 -11.24
CA VAL A 125 -18.42 10.29 -12.19
C VAL A 125 -17.16 10.38 -13.04
N THR A 126 -15.99 10.26 -12.42
CA THR A 126 -14.70 10.40 -13.11
C THR A 126 -14.11 9.05 -13.53
N GLY A 127 -14.57 7.96 -12.94
CA GLY A 127 -13.97 6.64 -13.06
C GLY A 127 -12.62 6.52 -12.34
N VAL A 128 -12.26 7.48 -11.48
CA VAL A 128 -11.02 7.42 -10.71
C VAL A 128 -11.18 6.44 -9.55
N LEU A 129 -10.17 5.58 -9.39
CA LEU A 129 -10.10 4.59 -8.33
C LEU A 129 -8.91 4.91 -7.43
N THR A 130 -9.14 4.97 -6.12
CA THR A 130 -8.06 4.93 -5.12
C THR A 130 -7.87 3.49 -4.69
N THR A 131 -6.65 2.97 -4.80
CA THR A 131 -6.38 1.53 -4.66
C THR A 131 -5.12 1.25 -3.84
N HIS A 132 -5.04 0.03 -3.31
CA HIS A 132 -3.78 -0.57 -2.86
C HIS A 132 -3.23 -1.51 -3.93
N VAL A 133 -1.92 -1.52 -4.12
CA VAL A 133 -1.26 -2.58 -4.90
C VAL A 133 -1.17 -3.81 -4.00
N VAL A 134 -1.74 -4.92 -4.48
CA VAL A 134 -1.80 -6.18 -3.72
C VAL A 134 -1.09 -7.30 -4.48
N SER A 135 -0.90 -8.45 -3.81
CA SER A 135 -0.18 -9.58 -4.38
C SER A 135 -0.85 -10.10 -5.66
N PRO A 136 -0.08 -10.41 -6.72
CA PRO A 136 -0.62 -11.01 -7.93
C PRO A 136 -1.24 -12.40 -7.70
N LEU A 137 -0.95 -13.04 -6.56
CA LEU A 137 -1.59 -14.32 -6.18
C LEU A 137 -3.10 -14.17 -5.96
N ILE A 138 -3.58 -13.00 -5.52
CA ILE A 138 -5.01 -12.75 -5.30
C ILE A 138 -5.79 -12.91 -6.60
N ALA A 139 -5.25 -12.41 -7.71
CA ALA A 139 -5.88 -12.53 -9.03
C ALA A 139 -5.74 -13.93 -9.65
N ARG A 140 -4.96 -14.83 -9.05
CA ARG A 140 -4.83 -16.24 -9.47
C ARG A 140 -5.73 -17.18 -8.68
N ASP A 141 -6.31 -16.72 -7.58
CA ASP A 141 -7.28 -17.52 -6.83
C ASP A 141 -8.58 -17.62 -7.63
N PRO A 142 -9.04 -18.83 -7.99
CA PRO A 142 -10.25 -19.03 -8.77
C PRO A 142 -11.53 -18.55 -8.05
N LYS A 143 -11.47 -18.25 -6.75
CA LYS A 143 -12.59 -17.71 -5.97
C LYS A 143 -12.66 -16.19 -5.99
N THR A 144 -11.61 -15.52 -6.43
CA THR A 144 -11.58 -14.05 -6.51
C THR A 144 -12.25 -13.61 -7.80
N ASP A 145 -13.30 -12.79 -7.70
CA ASP A 145 -13.82 -12.07 -8.85
C ASP A 145 -12.90 -10.91 -9.21
N VAL A 146 -12.34 -10.93 -10.41
CA VAL A 146 -11.33 -9.97 -10.86
C VAL A 146 -11.89 -9.16 -12.02
N LYS A 147 -11.96 -7.84 -11.84
CA LYS A 147 -12.40 -6.89 -12.86
C LYS A 147 -11.19 -6.41 -13.66
N ASP A 148 -10.94 -7.05 -14.80
CA ASP A 148 -9.83 -6.70 -15.69
C ASP A 148 -10.18 -5.48 -16.56
N VAL A 149 -9.72 -4.30 -16.13
CA VAL A 149 -9.90 -3.03 -16.85
C VAL A 149 -8.90 -2.85 -18.01
N LYS A 150 -8.05 -3.85 -18.26
CA LYS A 150 -7.02 -3.92 -19.32
C LYS A 150 -5.89 -2.91 -19.16
N ALA A 151 -6.21 -1.62 -19.20
CA ALA A 151 -5.25 -0.52 -19.18
C ALA A 151 -5.81 0.70 -18.44
N TYR A 152 -4.93 1.43 -17.77
CA TYR A 152 -5.28 2.63 -17.03
C TYR A 152 -4.17 3.69 -17.03
N ASN A 153 -4.55 4.93 -16.77
CA ASN A 153 -3.64 6.02 -16.43
C ASN A 153 -3.28 5.96 -14.94
N MET A 154 -2.00 6.07 -14.61
CA MET A 154 -1.56 6.31 -13.23
C MET A 154 -1.65 7.81 -12.95
N ILE A 155 -2.56 8.18 -12.06
CA ILE A 155 -2.82 9.59 -11.75
C ILE A 155 -1.93 10.05 -10.60
N ALA A 156 -1.88 9.28 -9.53
CA ALA A 156 -1.15 9.66 -8.33
C ALA A 156 -0.67 8.47 -7.51
N PHE A 157 0.28 8.75 -6.63
CA PHE A 157 0.59 7.93 -5.47
C PHE A 157 0.49 8.76 -4.18
N GLU A 158 0.16 8.10 -3.08
CA GLU A 158 0.11 8.71 -1.75
C GLU A 158 0.64 7.74 -0.69
N GLY A 159 1.49 8.25 0.21
CA GLY A 159 2.23 7.40 1.14
C GLY A 159 3.21 8.16 2.02
N ILE A 160 4.02 7.42 2.78
CA ILE A 160 5.09 7.98 3.62
C ILE A 160 6.41 7.95 2.85
N ALA A 161 7.07 9.10 2.72
CA ALA A 161 8.37 9.19 2.08
C ALA A 161 9.51 8.87 3.06
N GLU A 162 10.39 7.96 2.64
CA GLU A 162 11.73 7.80 3.19
C GLU A 162 12.72 8.54 2.28
N THR A 163 13.30 9.62 2.78
CA THR A 163 14.29 10.39 2.03
C THR A 163 15.55 9.55 1.80
N LYS A 164 16.00 9.50 0.54
CA LYS A 164 17.29 8.92 0.14
C LYS A 164 18.29 10.02 -0.18
N ARG A 165 18.10 10.70 -1.32
CA ARG A 165 18.98 11.80 -1.76
C ARG A 165 18.43 13.17 -1.37
N ASN A 166 17.16 13.43 -1.66
CA ASN A 166 16.54 14.74 -1.46
C ASN A 166 15.16 14.58 -0.80
N PRO A 167 14.80 15.40 0.20
CA PRO A 167 13.47 15.32 0.81
C PRO A 167 12.38 15.72 -0.20
N PRO A 168 11.12 15.27 -0.02
CA PRO A 168 10.03 15.72 -0.86
C PRO A 168 9.77 17.23 -0.76
N VAL A 169 9.60 17.90 -1.90
CA VAL A 169 9.37 19.36 -2.01
C VAL A 169 8.12 19.63 -2.84
N PHE A 170 7.12 20.30 -2.25
CA PHE A 170 5.88 20.66 -2.93
C PHE A 170 6.15 21.41 -4.26
N GLY A 171 5.47 21.01 -5.32
CA GLY A 171 5.60 21.54 -6.68
C GLY A 171 6.81 21.03 -7.46
N MET A 172 7.73 20.29 -6.84
CA MET A 172 8.92 19.77 -7.52
C MET A 172 8.63 18.42 -8.17
N ARG A 173 9.11 18.24 -9.42
CA ARG A 173 9.19 16.92 -10.04
C ARG A 173 10.41 16.18 -9.48
N GLN A 174 10.17 15.08 -8.78
CA GLN A 174 11.22 14.31 -8.10
C GLN A 174 11.17 12.84 -8.52
N ARG A 175 12.32 12.16 -8.46
CA ARG A 175 12.44 10.74 -8.77
C ARG A 175 12.24 9.91 -7.52
N PHE A 176 11.34 8.95 -7.56
CA PHE A 176 11.01 8.12 -6.41
C PHE A 176 10.77 6.66 -6.81
N LEU A 177 10.85 5.75 -5.85
CA LEU A 177 10.47 4.36 -6.06
C LEU A 177 9.24 4.04 -5.20
N PRO A 178 8.11 3.62 -5.79
CA PRO A 178 7.03 3.01 -5.01
C PRO A 178 7.54 1.72 -4.37
N GLY A 179 7.37 1.53 -3.06
CA GLY A 179 7.94 0.37 -2.35
C GLY A 179 7.51 -0.99 -2.93
N TYR A 180 6.30 -1.08 -3.49
CA TYR A 180 5.78 -2.32 -4.11
C TYR A 180 6.07 -2.43 -5.62
N CYS A 181 6.93 -1.58 -6.19
CA CYS A 181 7.27 -1.66 -7.60
C CYS A 181 8.13 -2.90 -7.90
N MET A 182 7.57 -3.88 -8.62
CA MET A 182 8.30 -5.10 -8.99
C MET A 182 9.46 -4.87 -9.98
N MET A 183 9.48 -3.75 -10.70
CA MET A 183 10.54 -3.45 -11.66
C MET A 183 11.80 -2.86 -11.01
N HIS A 184 11.69 -2.32 -9.80
CA HIS A 184 12.74 -1.51 -9.17
C HIS A 184 13.25 -0.37 -10.08
N LEU A 185 12.39 0.17 -10.95
CA LEU A 185 12.69 1.30 -11.85
C LEU A 185 12.12 2.59 -11.25
N GLY A 186 12.94 3.65 -11.21
CA GLY A 186 12.54 4.92 -10.63
C GLY A 186 11.41 5.58 -11.41
N HIS A 187 10.40 6.04 -10.71
CA HIS A 187 9.33 6.88 -11.26
C HIS A 187 9.69 8.35 -11.07
N THR A 188 9.10 9.24 -11.86
CA THR A 188 9.09 10.69 -11.56
C THR A 188 7.67 11.18 -11.43
N GLY A 189 7.47 12.19 -10.59
CA GLY A 189 6.17 12.83 -10.41
C GLY A 189 6.31 14.17 -9.71
N VAL A 190 5.30 15.03 -9.85
CA VAL A 190 5.19 16.30 -9.14
C VAL A 190 4.66 16.05 -7.74
N VAL A 191 5.41 16.45 -6.71
CA VAL A 191 4.95 16.36 -5.33
C VAL A 191 3.86 17.42 -5.11
N ASN A 192 2.60 16.99 -4.93
CA ASN A 192 1.45 17.87 -4.77
C ASN A 192 0.98 18.00 -3.31
N MET A 193 1.61 17.29 -2.38
CA MET A 193 1.33 17.42 -0.96
C MET A 193 2.54 17.00 -0.13
N VAL A 194 2.86 17.76 0.91
CA VAL A 194 3.87 17.39 1.92
C VAL A 194 3.35 17.72 3.31
N LEU A 195 3.14 16.70 4.13
CA LEU A 195 2.64 16.83 5.50
C LEU A 195 3.57 16.10 6.47
N LYS A 196 4.05 16.80 7.50
CA LYS A 196 4.81 16.16 8.58
C LYS A 196 3.84 15.54 9.58
N LYS A 197 3.85 14.22 9.70
CA LYS A 197 3.03 13.46 10.65
C LYS A 197 3.93 12.67 11.62
N PRO A 198 3.40 12.20 12.77
CA PRO A 198 4.15 11.30 13.66
C PRO A 198 4.68 10.04 12.95
N SER A 199 4.00 9.60 11.88
CA SER A 199 4.40 8.46 11.07
C SER A 199 5.46 8.77 9.99
N GLY A 200 5.92 10.00 9.86
CA GLY A 200 6.88 10.43 8.84
C GLY A 200 6.35 11.52 7.90
N ILE A 201 7.03 11.70 6.77
CA ILE A 201 6.67 12.69 5.75
C ILE A 201 5.59 12.10 4.85
N HIS A 202 4.34 12.44 5.11
CA HIS A 202 3.21 12.03 4.29
C HIS A 202 3.15 12.89 3.03
N ILE A 203 3.21 12.26 1.86
CA ILE A 203 3.20 12.95 0.59
C ILE A 203 2.16 12.40 -0.37
N ARG A 204 1.80 13.24 -1.35
CA ARG A 204 1.11 12.85 -2.57
C ARG A 204 1.94 13.31 -3.76
N VAL A 205 2.07 12.43 -4.75
CA VAL A 205 2.81 12.68 -5.99
C VAL A 205 1.87 12.42 -7.16
N GLU A 206 1.84 13.32 -8.13
CA GLU A 206 0.96 13.25 -9.32
C GLU A 206 1.79 13.40 -10.61
N ASP A 207 1.14 13.28 -11.77
CA ASP A 207 1.78 13.38 -13.09
C ASP A 207 2.94 12.38 -13.24
N ILE A 208 2.60 11.10 -13.07
CA ILE A 208 3.54 9.99 -12.91
C ILE A 208 4.11 9.53 -14.25
N ILE A 209 5.44 9.41 -14.32
CA ILE A 209 6.20 8.88 -15.47
C ILE A 209 7.21 7.84 -14.94
N ILE A 210 7.52 6.80 -15.72
CA ILE A 210 8.54 5.78 -15.39
C ILE A 210 9.74 5.94 -16.31
#